data_AF-A0A7W5UTX6-F1
#
_entry.id   AF-A0A7W5UTX6-F1
#
_cell.length_a   1.000
_cell.length_b   1.000
_cell.length_c   1.000
_cell.angle_alpha   90.00
_cell.angle_beta   90.00
_cell.angle_gamma   90.00
#
_symmetry.space_group_name_H-M   'P 1'
#
loop_
_entity.id
_entity.type
_entity.pdbx_description
1 polymer ?
#
loop_
_entity_poly.entity_id
_entity_poly.type
_entity_poly.pdbx_seq_one_letter_code
_entity_poly.pdbx_strand_id
1 'polypeptide(L)'
;MKYFATVVLIAASLTINIGGFAMAQDRILISSDWGKVPAQLTDNPAARALFDMLPLTVEMDDHLRQEKTGNLPKALPSAPRQRGFSAGTLGLWSS
;
A
#
# COMPACT_ATOMS: atom_id res chain seq x y z
N MET A 1 -31.90 40.61 -48.97
CA MET A 1 -32.04 40.17 -47.56
C MET A 1 -31.16 38.94 -47.39
N LYS A 2 -30.01 39.05 -46.73
CA LYS A 2 -29.07 37.93 -46.53
C LYS A 2 -29.03 37.65 -45.02
N TYR A 3 -29.56 36.51 -44.60
CA TYR A 3 -29.51 36.05 -43.22
C TYR A 3 -28.16 35.36 -42.98
N PHE A 4 -27.33 35.93 -42.13
CA PHE A 4 -26.11 35.28 -41.65
C PHE A 4 -26.46 34.53 -40.37
N ALA A 5 -26.45 33.20 -40.41
CA ALA A 5 -26.58 32.37 -39.23
C ALA A 5 -25.23 32.30 -38.51
N THR A 6 -25.12 32.97 -37.36
CA THR A 6 -23.95 32.86 -36.48
C THR A 6 -23.98 31.52 -35.76
N VAL A 7 -23.05 30.63 -36.07
CA VAL A 7 -22.83 29.40 -35.32
C VAL A 7 -21.96 29.73 -34.11
N VAL A 8 -22.51 29.57 -32.90
CA VAL A 8 -21.76 29.69 -31.65
C VAL A 8 -21.23 28.30 -31.28
N LEU A 9 -19.92 28.11 -31.34
CA LEU A 9 -19.25 26.94 -30.77
C LEU A 9 -19.01 27.20 -29.27
N ILE A 10 -19.80 26.55 -28.42
CA ILE A 10 -19.55 26.52 -26.97
C ILE A 10 -18.52 25.43 -26.73
N ALA A 11 -17.26 25.83 -26.51
CA ALA A 11 -16.23 24.92 -26.04
C ALA A 11 -16.52 24.59 -24.56
N ALA A 12 -17.03 23.39 -24.30
CA ALA A 12 -17.11 22.85 -22.95
C ALA A 12 -15.76 22.21 -22.60
N SER A 13 -14.98 22.89 -21.75
CA SER A 13 -13.73 22.35 -21.22
C SER A 13 -14.04 21.23 -20.22
N LEU A 14 -13.80 19.98 -20.59
CA LEU A 14 -13.84 18.85 -19.65
C LEU A 14 -12.52 18.79 -18.87
N THR A 15 -12.48 19.40 -17.69
CA THR A 15 -11.38 19.19 -16.74
C THR A 15 -11.52 17.81 -16.09
N ILE A 16 -10.80 16.84 -16.63
CA ILE A 16 -10.60 15.55 -15.97
C ILE A 16 -9.68 15.82 -14.77
N ASN A 17 -10.27 15.86 -13.57
CA ASN A 17 -9.51 15.80 -12.33
C ASN A 17 -8.91 14.40 -12.24
N ILE A 18 -7.68 14.23 -12.74
CA ILE A 18 -6.85 13.05 -12.45
C ILE A 18 -6.33 13.23 -11.03
N GLY A 19 -7.25 13.24 -10.05
CA GLY A 19 -6.90 12.97 -8.68
C GLY A 19 -6.39 11.54 -8.67
N GLY A 20 -5.07 11.37 -8.54
CA GLY A 20 -4.46 10.05 -8.40
C GLY A 20 -5.27 9.27 -7.39
N PHE A 21 -5.68 8.06 -7.77
CA PHE A 21 -6.48 7.20 -6.93
C PHE A 21 -5.84 7.18 -5.53
N ALA A 22 -6.50 7.75 -4.54
CA ALA A 22 -6.28 7.38 -3.16
C ALA A 22 -6.82 5.94 -3.06
N MET A 23 -6.06 4.98 -3.60
CA MET A 23 -6.33 3.55 -3.45
C MET A 23 -6.33 3.31 -1.95
N ALA A 24 -7.35 2.62 -1.46
CA ALA A 24 -7.53 2.36 -0.04
C ALA A 24 -6.22 1.82 0.54
N GLN A 25 -5.67 2.50 1.54
CA GLN A 25 -4.47 2.04 2.22
C GLN A 25 -4.80 0.70 2.89
N ASP A 26 -4.15 -0.38 2.44
CA ASP A 26 -4.41 -1.71 2.98
C ASP A 26 -4.07 -1.75 4.47
N ARG A 27 -5.08 -2.08 5.29
CA ARG A 27 -4.95 -2.25 6.73
C ARG A 27 -5.02 -3.72 7.07
N ILE A 28 -4.05 -4.19 7.83
CA ILE A 28 -4.01 -5.55 8.33
C ILE A 28 -4.08 -5.55 9.85
N LEU A 29 -4.51 -6.67 10.42
CA LEU A 29 -4.51 -6.89 11.86
C LEU A 29 -3.51 -8.01 12.18
N ILE A 30 -2.48 -7.68 12.94
CA ILE A 30 -1.52 -8.65 13.43
C ILE A 30 -2.01 -9.10 14.81
N SER A 31 -2.21 -10.40 14.99
CA SER A 31 -2.64 -10.99 16.26
C SER A 31 -1.61 -11.97 16.78
N SER A 32 -1.42 -11.96 18.09
CA SER A 32 -0.62 -12.93 18.86
C SER A 32 -1.29 -13.16 20.21
N ASP A 33 -0.73 -14.06 21.01
CA ASP A 33 -1.17 -14.28 22.40
C ASP A 33 -1.03 -13.03 23.28
N TRP A 34 -0.17 -12.08 22.90
CA TRP A 34 0.02 -10.81 23.61
C TRP A 34 -0.95 -9.72 23.19
N GLY A 35 -1.74 -9.94 22.15
CA GLY A 35 -2.78 -9.00 21.71
C GLY A 35 -2.80 -8.76 20.21
N LYS A 36 -3.45 -7.66 19.85
CA LYS A 36 -3.75 -7.30 18.46
C LYS A 36 -3.19 -5.91 18.15
N VAL A 37 -2.47 -5.81 17.04
CA VAL A 37 -1.87 -4.55 16.57
C VAL A 37 -2.35 -4.29 15.14
N PRO A 38 -3.09 -3.20 14.88
CA PRO A 38 -3.39 -2.81 13.51
C PRO A 38 -2.13 -2.26 12.85
N ALA A 39 -1.92 -2.60 11.58
CA ALA A 39 -0.84 -2.08 10.76
C ALA A 39 -1.36 -1.56 9.42
N GLN A 40 -0.66 -0.57 8.87
CA GLN A 40 -0.91 -0.02 7.55
C GLN A 40 0.20 -0.47 6.62
N LEU A 41 -0.16 -1.12 5.51
CA LEU A 41 0.78 -1.54 4.49
C LEU A 41 0.97 -0.43 3.48
N THR A 42 2.21 -0.13 3.10
CA THR A 42 2.54 0.88 2.07
C THR A 42 2.01 0.49 0.69
N ASP A 43 1.74 1.46 -0.20
CA ASP A 43 1.30 1.14 -1.57
C ASP A 43 2.50 0.76 -2.46
N ASN A 44 2.87 -0.53 -2.44
CA ASN A 44 3.90 -1.08 -3.30
C ASN A 44 3.63 -2.57 -3.62
N PRO A 45 4.34 -3.15 -4.61
CA PRO A 45 4.12 -4.54 -5.01
C PRO A 45 4.35 -5.58 -3.91
N ALA A 46 5.29 -5.34 -2.99
CA ALA A 46 5.57 -6.26 -1.88
C ALA A 46 4.41 -6.28 -0.86
N ALA A 47 3.87 -5.11 -0.54
CA ALA A 47 2.73 -4.96 0.34
C ALA A 47 1.46 -5.61 -0.23
N ARG A 48 1.17 -5.41 -1.52
CA ARG A 48 0.03 -6.06 -2.18
C ARG A 48 0.18 -7.58 -2.20
N ALA A 49 1.37 -8.08 -2.53
CA ALA A 49 1.65 -9.51 -2.49
C ALA A 49 1.57 -10.11 -1.07
N LEU A 50 1.95 -9.36 -0.03
CA LEU A 50 1.74 -9.77 1.36
C LEU A 50 0.24 -9.83 1.71
N PHE A 51 -0.52 -8.83 1.28
CA PHE A 51 -1.97 -8.79 1.49
C PHE A 51 -2.68 -9.98 0.84
N ASP A 52 -2.29 -10.33 -0.39
CA ASP A 52 -2.81 -11.48 -1.13
C ASP A 52 -2.46 -12.84 -0.48
N MET A 53 -1.49 -12.89 0.45
CA MET A 53 -1.17 -14.10 1.22
C MET A 53 -2.02 -14.28 2.47
N LEU A 54 -2.85 -13.29 2.84
CA LEU A 54 -3.67 -13.38 4.04
C LEU A 54 -4.87 -14.34 3.84
N PRO A 55 -5.32 -15.04 4.90
CA PRO A 55 -4.75 -15.04 6.25
C PRO A 55 -3.43 -15.82 6.31
N LEU A 56 -2.46 -15.26 7.05
CA LEU A 56 -1.12 -15.81 7.20
C LEU A 56 -0.75 -15.90 8.68
N THR A 57 -0.28 -17.07 9.09
CA THR A 57 0.38 -17.28 10.39
C THR A 57 1.87 -17.43 10.15
N VAL A 58 2.69 -16.67 10.89
CA VAL A 58 4.15 -16.70 10.81
C VAL A 58 4.69 -16.98 12.19
N GLU A 59 5.54 -17.99 12.32
CA GLU A 59 6.36 -18.20 13.50
C GLU A 59 7.44 -17.11 13.55
N MET A 60 7.51 -16.38 14.67
CA MET A 60 8.40 -15.23 14.81
C MET A 60 9.40 -15.40 15.94
N ASP A 61 10.65 -15.05 15.68
CA ASP A 61 11.69 -14.90 16.68
C ASP A 61 11.66 -13.50 17.30
N ASP A 62 11.80 -13.43 18.63
CA ASP A 62 11.93 -12.17 19.36
C ASP A 62 13.41 -11.82 19.54
N HIS A 63 13.81 -10.67 18.99
CA HIS A 63 15.16 -10.14 19.11
C HIS A 63 15.19 -9.07 20.19
N LEU A 64 15.43 -9.50 21.42
CA LEU A 64 15.60 -8.64 22.59
C LEU A 64 14.42 -7.66 22.82
N ARG A 65 13.21 -8.06 22.44
CA ARG A 65 11.97 -7.25 22.46
C ARG A 65 12.01 -5.99 21.59
N GLN A 66 13.01 -5.83 20.74
CA GLN A 66 13.15 -4.68 19.85
C GLN A 66 12.58 -4.97 18.47
N GLU A 67 12.80 -6.18 17.98
CA GLU A 67 12.38 -6.62 16.66
C GLU A 67 11.76 -8.02 16.76
N LYS A 68 10.75 -8.26 15.93
CA LYS A 68 10.21 -9.60 15.71
C LYS A 68 10.37 -9.92 14.24
N THR A 69 10.96 -11.07 13.92
CA THR A 69 11.20 -11.50 12.53
C THR A 69 10.63 -12.88 12.30
N GLY A 70 10.14 -13.15 11.08
CA GLY A 70 9.73 -14.48 10.69
C GLY A 70 9.81 -14.67 9.18
N ASN A 71 9.94 -15.92 8.75
CA ASN A 71 10.03 -16.24 7.33
C ASN A 71 8.65 -16.32 6.70
N LEU A 72 8.50 -15.76 5.49
CA LEU A 72 7.30 -15.93 4.69
C LEU A 72 7.36 -17.27 3.92
N PRO A 73 6.23 -17.94 3.70
CA PRO A 73 6.19 -19.20 2.94
C PRO A 73 6.54 -19.02 1.45
N LYS A 74 6.49 -17.78 0.96
CA LYS A 74 6.84 -17.40 -0.41
C LYS A 74 7.54 -16.04 -0.40
N ALA A 75 8.55 -15.89 -1.26
CA ALA A 75 9.24 -14.62 -1.46
C ALA A 75 8.28 -13.54 -1.99
N LEU A 76 8.44 -12.32 -1.47
CA LEU A 76 7.77 -11.13 -1.96
C LEU A 76 8.57 -10.47 -3.09
N PRO A 77 7.92 -9.72 -3.99
CA PRO A 77 8.62 -8.86 -4.95
C PRO A 77 9.61 -7.93 -4.25
N SER A 78 10.79 -7.74 -4.85
CA SER A 78 11.76 -6.77 -4.35
C SER A 78 11.21 -5.36 -4.42
N ALA A 79 11.52 -4.56 -3.40
CA ALA A 79 11.23 -3.13 -3.35
C ALA A 79 12.53 -2.35 -3.06
N PRO A 80 12.62 -1.06 -3.45
CA PRO A 80 13.75 -0.23 -3.09
C PRO A 80 13.99 -0.23 -1.57
N ARG A 81 15.26 -0.38 -1.17
CA ARG A 81 15.65 -0.41 0.24
C ARG A 81 15.26 0.90 0.93
N GLN A 82 14.49 0.79 2.01
CA GLN A 82 14.21 1.90 2.91
C GLN A 82 15.23 1.91 4.06
N ARG A 83 15.80 3.08 4.35
CA ARG A 83 16.77 3.26 5.45
C ARG A 83 16.15 3.95 6.67
N GLY A 84 15.14 4.78 6.45
CA GLY A 84 14.39 5.39 7.55
C GLY A 84 13.41 4.38 8.12
N PHE A 85 13.47 4.17 9.43
CA PHE A 85 12.51 3.36 10.17
C PHE A 85 12.36 3.91 11.58
N SER A 86 11.25 3.56 12.22
CA SER A 86 10.94 3.86 13.61
C SER A 86 10.28 2.64 14.28
N ALA A 87 10.12 2.69 15.60
CA ALA A 87 9.39 1.64 16.33
C ALA A 87 8.00 1.42 15.72
N GLY A 88 7.66 0.15 15.44
CA GLY A 88 6.41 -0.23 14.77
C GLY A 88 6.47 -0.30 13.24
N THR A 89 7.63 -0.01 12.63
CA THR A 89 7.81 -0.20 11.18
C THR A 89 7.78 -1.69 10.82
N LEU A 90 7.00 -2.05 9.81
CA LEU A 90 7.08 -3.37 9.17
C LEU A 90 8.06 -3.32 8.00
N GLY A 91 9.14 -4.10 8.10
CA GLY A 91 10.17 -4.18 7.07
C GLY A 91 10.16 -5.52 6.35
N LEU A 92 10.45 -5.51 5.05
CA LEU A 92 10.83 -6.71 4.31
C LEU A 92 12.35 -6.81 4.30
N TRP A 93 12.88 -7.81 5.00
CA TRP A 93 14.29 -8.17 4.92
C TRP A 93 14.50 -9.05 3.69
N SER A 94 15.39 -8.64 2.79
CA SER A 94 15.92 -9.48 1.70
C SER A 94 17.45 -9.53 1.78
N SER A 95 18.02 -10.67 1.37
CA SER A 95 19.46 -10.92 1.28
C SER A 95 20.13 -10.08 0.20
#